data_AF-A0A482ZP69-F1
#
_entry.id   AF-A0A482ZP69-F1
#
_cell.length_a   1.000
_cell.length_b   1.000
_cell.length_c   1.000
_cell.angle_alpha   90.00
_cell.angle_beta   90.00
_cell.angle_gamma   90.00
#
_symmetry.space_group_name_H-M   'P 1'
#
loop_
_entity.id
_entity.type
_entity.pdbx_description
1 polymer ?
#
loop_
_entity_poly.entity_id
_entity_poly.type
_entity_poly.pdbx_seq_one_letter_code
_entity_poly.pdbx_strand_id
1 'polypeptide(L)'
;MKALSGEPNNIVLMNLTKQAHEISDMVSWAEGIIDKEDKVSEAFTALKDKARAKYKSTSNENIAIFHDSVNDLLSEIYRHDNDLTPSTFDDNDDSA
;
A
#
# COMPACT_ATOMS: atom_id res chain seq x y z
N MET A 1 1.31 12.15 -10.14
CA MET A 1 2.19 11.05 -10.58
C MET A 1 2.23 10.99 -12.08
N LYS A 2 3.40 11.25 -12.69
CA LYS A 2 3.56 11.29 -14.16
C LYS A 2 3.45 9.91 -14.84
N ALA A 3 3.69 8.82 -14.11
CA ALA A 3 3.69 7.45 -14.66
C ALA A 3 2.29 6.96 -15.13
N LEU A 4 1.22 7.51 -14.56
CA LEU A 4 -0.17 7.19 -14.94
C LEU A 4 -0.82 8.29 -15.80
N SER A 5 -0.13 9.39 -16.06
CA SER A 5 -0.62 10.48 -16.91
C SER A 5 -0.16 10.27 -18.35
N GLY A 6 -1.08 10.22 -19.31
CA GLY A 6 -0.77 9.97 -20.72
C GLY A 6 -0.68 8.46 -21.05
N GLU A 7 0.11 8.09 -22.05
CA GLU A 7 0.40 6.67 -22.31
C GLU A 7 1.33 6.12 -21.20
N PRO A 8 0.98 4.99 -20.57
CA PRO A 8 1.79 4.41 -19.51
C PRO A 8 3.12 3.89 -20.06
N ASN A 9 4.23 4.29 -19.45
CA ASN A 9 5.54 3.72 -19.75
C ASN A 9 5.72 2.42 -18.96
N ASN A 10 5.67 1.27 -19.66
CA ASN A 10 5.73 -0.04 -19.03
C ASN A 10 7.04 -0.30 -18.27
N ILE A 11 8.18 0.23 -18.74
CA ILE A 11 9.46 0.09 -18.03
C ILE A 11 9.38 0.78 -16.66
N VAL A 12 8.81 1.98 -16.64
CA VAL A 12 8.62 2.73 -15.39
C VAL A 12 7.63 2.02 -14.47
N LEU A 13 6.51 1.51 -14.99
CA LEU A 13 5.53 0.76 -14.19
C LEU A 13 6.15 -0.49 -13.56
N MET A 14 6.93 -1.26 -14.31
CA MET A 14 7.56 -2.48 -13.78
C MET A 14 8.66 -2.20 -12.77
N ASN A 15 9.40 -1.10 -12.93
CA ASN A 15 10.33 -0.65 -11.89
C ASN A 15 9.60 -0.24 -10.61
N LEU A 16 8.45 0.44 -10.72
CA LEU A 16 7.65 0.83 -9.56
C LEU A 16 7.01 -0.39 -8.88
N THR A 17 6.54 -1.38 -9.64
CA THR A 17 6.07 -2.66 -9.10
C THR A 17 7.16 -3.35 -8.30
N LYS A 18 8.38 -3.42 -8.85
CA LYS A 18 9.52 -4.02 -8.15
C LYS A 18 9.80 -3.29 -6.83
N GLN A 19 9.81 -1.97 -6.84
CA GLN A 19 9.99 -1.17 -5.62
C GLN A 19 8.88 -1.38 -4.60
N ALA A 20 7.62 -1.49 -5.04
CA ALA A 20 6.50 -1.75 -4.14
C ALA A 20 6.67 -3.09 -3.41
N HIS A 21 7.08 -4.15 -4.11
CA HIS A 21 7.40 -5.43 -3.47
C HIS A 21 8.60 -5.34 -2.53
N GLU A 22 9.70 -4.69 -2.95
CA GLU A 22 10.89 -4.52 -2.11
C GLU A 22 10.58 -3.78 -0.80
N ILE A 23 9.74 -2.74 -0.87
CA ILE A 23 9.30 -2.00 0.33
C ILE A 23 8.38 -2.89 1.17
N SER A 24 7.48 -3.65 0.55
CA SER A 24 6.57 -4.57 1.24
C SER A 24 7.32 -5.58 2.10
N ASP A 25 8.42 -6.13 1.59
CA ASP A 25 9.29 -7.05 2.35
C ASP A 25 9.91 -6.37 3.58
N MET A 26 10.20 -5.07 3.48
CA MET A 26 10.82 -4.28 4.55
C MET A 26 9.84 -3.74 5.59
N VAL A 27 8.53 -3.69 5.30
CA VAL A 27 7.50 -3.16 6.22
C VAL A 27 7.58 -3.85 7.58
N SER A 28 7.74 -5.18 7.58
CA SER A 28 7.85 -5.98 8.80
C SER A 28 9.05 -5.65 9.70
N TRP A 29 10.04 -4.90 9.18
CA TRP A 29 11.24 -4.50 9.92
C TRP A 29 11.16 -3.06 10.45
N ALA A 30 10.07 -2.34 10.18
CA ALA A 30 9.92 -0.97 10.66
C ALA A 30 9.77 -0.93 12.19
N GLU A 31 10.59 -0.12 12.84
CA GLU A 31 10.52 0.11 14.28
C GLU A 31 9.41 1.13 14.60
N GLY A 32 8.16 0.65 14.64
CA GLY A 32 6.99 1.44 15.01
C GLY A 32 5.94 1.60 13.90
N ILE A 33 4.87 2.34 14.22
CA ILE A 33 3.78 2.67 13.30
C ILE A 33 4.31 3.49 12.13
N ILE A 34 4.08 3.00 10.91
CA ILE A 34 4.47 3.60 9.64
C ILE A 34 3.53 4.74 9.28
N ASP A 35 2.21 4.55 9.44
CA ASP A 35 1.19 5.48 8.97
C ASP A 35 0.35 6.10 10.08
N LYS A 36 1.02 6.79 11.02
CA LYS A 36 0.35 7.41 12.18
C LYS A 36 -0.72 8.46 11.85
N GLU A 37 -0.65 9.06 10.68
CA GLU A 37 -1.51 10.18 10.26
C GLU A 37 -2.34 9.84 9.02
N ASP A 38 -2.47 8.54 8.69
CA ASP A 38 -3.19 8.02 7.51
C ASP A 38 -2.70 8.55 6.15
N LYS A 39 -1.60 9.32 6.10
CA LYS A 39 -1.09 9.96 4.88
C LYS A 39 -0.56 8.95 3.87
N VAL A 40 0.06 7.87 4.33
CA VAL A 40 0.65 6.85 3.46
C VAL A 40 -0.48 6.02 2.83
N SER A 41 -1.43 5.58 3.65
CA SER A 41 -2.58 4.80 3.22
C SER A 41 -3.51 5.58 2.30
N GLU A 42 -3.76 6.86 2.58
CA GLU A 42 -4.49 7.76 1.68
C GLU A 42 -3.78 7.88 0.32
N ALA A 43 -2.45 8.08 0.33
CA ALA A 43 -1.67 8.24 -0.90
C ALA A 43 -1.67 6.96 -1.75
N PHE A 44 -1.49 5.79 -1.13
CA PHE A 44 -1.52 4.50 -1.83
C PHE A 44 -2.92 4.10 -2.28
N THR A 45 -3.96 4.46 -1.53
CA THR A 45 -5.35 4.32 -1.96
C THR A 45 -5.64 5.16 -3.20
N ALA A 46 -5.26 6.45 -3.18
CA ALA A 46 -5.41 7.31 -4.34
C ALA A 46 -4.58 6.84 -5.55
N LEU A 47 -3.43 6.21 -5.31
CA LEU A 47 -2.59 5.63 -6.35
C LEU A 47 -3.23 4.40 -6.99
N LYS A 48 -3.68 3.42 -6.19
CA LYS A 48 -4.32 2.21 -6.73
C LYS A 48 -5.61 2.56 -7.47
N ASP A 49 -6.40 3.50 -6.98
CA ASP A 49 -7.63 3.94 -7.67
C ASP A 49 -7.34 4.55 -9.03
N LYS A 50 -6.28 5.36 -9.13
CA LYS A 50 -5.82 5.92 -10.41
C LYS A 50 -5.31 4.83 -11.35
N ALA A 51 -4.56 3.84 -10.85
CA ALA A 51 -4.10 2.71 -11.65
C ALA A 51 -5.29 1.90 -12.19
N ARG A 52 -6.28 1.59 -11.33
CA ARG A 52 -7.51 0.89 -11.73
C ARG A 52 -8.29 1.66 -12.79
N ALA A 53 -8.48 2.97 -12.60
CA ALA A 53 -9.16 3.81 -13.58
C ALA A 53 -8.42 3.83 -14.92
N LYS A 54 -7.08 3.90 -14.89
CA LYS A 54 -6.27 3.88 -16.10
C LYS A 54 -6.34 2.53 -16.81
N TYR A 55 -6.25 1.42 -16.08
CA TYR A 55 -6.41 0.07 -16.63
C TYR A 55 -7.74 -0.09 -17.37
N LYS A 56 -8.85 0.39 -16.82
CA LYS A 56 -10.16 0.36 -17.50
C LYS A 56 -10.16 1.06 -18.86
N SER A 57 -9.31 2.07 -19.05
CA SER A 57 -9.22 2.83 -20.30
C SER A 57 -8.20 2.30 -21.30
N THR A 58 -7.21 1.50 -20.86
CA THR A 58 -6.10 1.04 -21.71
C THR A 58 -6.00 -0.46 -21.84
N SER A 59 -6.63 -1.22 -20.95
CA SER A 59 -6.48 -2.67 -20.78
C SER A 59 -5.01 -3.13 -20.67
N ASN A 60 -4.11 -2.25 -20.23
CA ASN A 60 -2.68 -2.56 -20.12
C ASN A 60 -2.42 -3.36 -18.83
N GLU A 61 -2.09 -4.64 -18.98
CA GLU A 61 -1.83 -5.58 -17.89
C GLU A 61 -0.75 -5.11 -16.92
N ASN A 62 0.25 -4.36 -17.37
CA ASN A 62 1.30 -3.81 -16.49
C ASN A 62 0.73 -2.82 -15.46
N ILE A 63 -0.40 -2.16 -15.77
CA ILE A 63 -1.09 -1.29 -14.82
C ILE A 63 -1.85 -2.11 -13.77
N ALA A 64 -2.42 -3.26 -14.16
CA ALA A 64 -3.07 -4.16 -13.22
C ALA A 64 -2.04 -4.76 -12.25
N ILE A 65 -0.90 -5.24 -12.77
CA ILE A 65 0.22 -5.73 -11.95
C ILE A 65 0.70 -4.63 -10.98
N PHE A 66 0.85 -3.39 -11.47
CA PHE A 66 1.23 -2.27 -10.61
C PHE A 66 0.18 -1.97 -9.53
N HIS A 67 -1.11 -1.96 -9.89
CA HIS A 67 -2.20 -1.81 -8.94
C HIS A 67 -2.12 -2.86 -7.82
N ASP A 68 -1.93 -4.13 -8.18
CA ASP A 68 -1.90 -5.23 -7.22
C ASP A 68 -0.70 -5.08 -6.28
N SER A 69 0.50 -4.79 -6.81
CA SER A 69 1.69 -4.56 -5.97
C SER A 69 1.55 -3.39 -4.97
N VAL A 70 0.83 -2.32 -5.35
CA VAL A 70 0.55 -1.20 -4.43
C VAL A 70 -0.49 -1.60 -3.38
N ASN A 71 -1.48 -2.41 -3.77
CA ASN A 71 -2.50 -2.90 -2.85
C ASN A 71 -1.91 -3.87 -1.81
N ASP A 72 -0.96 -4.71 -2.21
CA ASP A 72 -0.25 -5.62 -1.31
C ASP A 72 0.60 -4.84 -0.31
N LEU A 73 1.40 -3.87 -0.78
CA LEU A 73 2.17 -2.98 0.10
C LEU A 73 1.28 -2.24 1.11
N LEU A 74 0.15 -1.70 0.66
CA LEU A 74 -0.82 -1.05 1.55
C LEU A 74 -1.37 -2.01 2.61
N SER A 75 -1.64 -3.25 2.23
CA SER A 75 -2.16 -4.27 3.15
C SER A 75 -1.12 -4.66 4.20
N GLU A 76 0.16 -4.76 3.81
CA GLU A 76 1.25 -5.02 4.75
C GLU A 76 1.45 -3.87 5.74
N ILE A 77 1.35 -2.62 5.29
CA ILE A 77 1.42 -1.44 6.18
C ILE A 77 0.28 -1.48 7.20
N TYR A 78 -0.95 -1.72 6.76
CA TYR A 78 -2.08 -1.83 7.69
C TYR A 78 -1.90 -2.96 8.69
N ARG A 79 -1.43 -4.13 8.24
CA ARG A 79 -1.20 -5.27 9.12
C ARG A 79 -0.15 -4.94 10.17
N HIS A 80 1.00 -4.41 9.74
CA HIS A 80 2.10 -4.01 10.63
C HIS A 80 1.67 -2.96 11.66
N ASP A 81 0.98 -1.91 11.21
CA ASP A 81 0.52 -0.85 12.12
C ASP A 81 -0.52 -1.37 13.11
N ASN A 82 -1.46 -2.20 12.66
CA ASN A 82 -2.45 -2.82 13.54
C ASN A 82 -1.81 -3.75 14.58
N ASP A 83 -0.80 -4.54 14.19
CA ASP A 83 -0.06 -5.44 15.09
C ASP A 83 0.67 -4.67 16.21
N LEU A 84 1.03 -3.40 15.95
CA LEU A 84 1.71 -2.52 16.89
C LEU A 84 0.77 -1.61 17.69
N THR A 85 -0.49 -1.45 17.28
CA THR A 85 -1.51 -0.79 18.08
C THR A 85 -2.07 -1.77 19.10
N PRO A 86 -1.87 -1.55 20.42
CA PRO A 86 -2.43 -2.43 21.44
C PRO A 86 -3.94 -2.51 21.27
N SER A 87 -4.49 -3.73 21.24
CA SER A 87 -5.93 -3.90 21.41
C SER A 87 -6.32 -3.25 22.74
N THR A 88 -7.31 -2.37 22.74
CA THR A 88 -7.86 -1.76 23.97
C THR A 88 -8.66 -2.78 24.80
N PHE A 89 -8.24 -4.05 24.82
CA PHE A 89 -8.71 -5.02 25.80
C PHE A 89 -8.07 -4.65 27.14
N ASP A 90 -8.76 -3.74 27.83
CA ASP A 90 -8.58 -3.41 29.22
C ASP A 90 -8.96 -4.65 30.04
N ASP A 91 -7.99 -5.55 30.30
CA ASP A 91 -8.11 -6.62 31.31
C ASP A 91 -8.06 -6.01 32.73
N ASN A 92 -8.82 -4.95 32.98
CA ASN A 92 -9.14 -4.44 34.30
C ASN A 92 -10.58 -4.82 34.66
N ASP A 93 -10.88 -6.12 34.72
CA ASP A 93 -12.01 -6.57 35.52
C ASP A 93 -11.76 -7.99 36.05
N ASP A 94 -11.02 -8.06 37.16
CA ASP A 94 -11.42 -8.86 38.33
C ASP A 94 -10.47 -8.56 39.48
N SER A 95 -10.68 -7.40 40.11
CA SER A 95 -10.37 -7.25 41.53
C SER A 95 -11.62 -7.68 42.31
N ALA A 96 -11.62 -8.92 42.82
CA ALA A 96 -12.56 -9.40 43.83
C ALA A 96 -11.83 -10.24 44.89
#